data_AF-A0A960QWG6-F1
#
_entry.id   AF-A0A960QWG6-F1
#
_cell.length_a   1.000
_cell.length_b   1.000
_cell.length_c   1.000
_cell.angle_alpha   90.00
_cell.angle_beta   90.00
_cell.angle_gamma   90.00
#
_symmetry.space_group_name_H-M   'P 1'
#
loop_
_entity.id
_entity.type
_entity.pdbx_description
1 polymer ?
#
loop_
_entity_poly.entity_id
_entity_poly.type
_entity_poly.pdbx_seq_one_letter_code
_entity_poly.pdbx_strand_id
1 'polypeptide(L)'
;MKLLPILALGALIPGHLNAADAFSWKDTPGKYVDLSFGDRLVARYVYETIDLSTPERREETYKPFHHVYDEAGKNFITKGPGGKFTHHRGIYYGFSKTGYTDAEGKAQTVDTWHCKPGKGTDPGAHQTHAAFLEQTTDATHAVQKVRIAWHGNDGAVFANEERTLAFSFGA
;
A
#
# COMPACT_ATOMS: atom_id res chain seq x y z
N MET A 1 -72.49 2.63 -22.03
CA MET A 1 -71.34 1.71 -21.92
C MET A 1 -70.29 2.16 -22.92
N LYS A 2 -69.24 2.88 -22.48
CA LYS A 2 -68.12 3.32 -23.33
C LYS A 2 -66.83 2.95 -22.58
N LEU A 3 -66.08 2.00 -23.13
CA LEU A 3 -64.75 1.63 -22.62
C LEU A 3 -63.75 2.75 -22.96
N LEU A 4 -62.96 3.20 -21.99
CA LEU A 4 -61.75 3.97 -22.22
C LEU A 4 -60.56 3.03 -22.46
N PRO A 5 -59.60 3.38 -23.34
CA PRO A 5 -58.41 2.58 -23.58
C PRO A 5 -57.38 2.78 -22.46
N ILE A 6 -56.83 1.69 -21.95
CA ILE A 6 -55.70 1.70 -21.01
C ILE A 6 -54.42 1.91 -21.85
N LEU A 7 -53.79 3.06 -21.67
CA LEU A 7 -52.46 3.34 -22.22
C LEU A 7 -51.42 2.61 -21.34
N ALA A 8 -50.83 1.54 -21.86
CA ALA A 8 -49.74 0.83 -21.18
C ALA A 8 -48.46 1.66 -21.30
N LEU A 9 -48.05 2.30 -20.20
CA LEU A 9 -46.77 2.98 -20.08
C LEU A 9 -45.67 1.92 -19.92
N GLY A 10 -44.97 1.60 -21.01
CA GLY A 10 -43.82 0.70 -20.98
C GLY A 10 -42.70 1.29 -20.12
N ALA A 11 -42.38 0.64 -19.00
CA ALA A 11 -41.21 1.00 -18.21
C ALA A 11 -39.94 0.67 -18.99
N LEU A 12 -39.16 1.69 -19.34
CA LEU A 12 -37.78 1.52 -19.80
C LEU A 12 -36.98 0.96 -18.62
N ILE A 13 -36.60 -0.31 -18.66
CA ILE A 13 -35.60 -0.87 -17.75
C ILE A 13 -34.25 -0.35 -18.25
N PRO A 14 -33.50 0.47 -17.51
CA PRO A 14 -32.14 0.81 -17.90
C PRO A 14 -31.33 -0.48 -17.90
N GLY A 15 -30.88 -0.91 -19.08
CA GLY A 15 -29.90 -1.97 -19.18
C GLY A 15 -28.62 -1.53 -18.48
N HIS A 16 -28.20 -2.27 -17.45
CA HIS A 16 -26.86 -2.11 -16.91
C HIS A 16 -25.88 -2.51 -18.00
N LEU A 17 -25.26 -1.52 -18.65
CA LEU A 17 -24.02 -1.74 -19.39
C LEU A 17 -22.99 -2.17 -18.34
N ASN A 18 -22.74 -3.47 -18.21
CA ASN A 18 -21.59 -3.96 -17.48
C ASN A 18 -20.35 -3.43 -18.22
N ALA A 19 -19.74 -2.38 -17.70
CA ALA A 19 -18.39 -2.03 -18.07
C ALA A 19 -17.53 -3.28 -17.84
N ALA A 20 -16.65 -3.61 -18.78
CA ALA A 20 -15.68 -4.67 -18.56
C ALA A 20 -14.87 -4.31 -17.31
N ASP A 21 -14.65 -5.29 -16.44
CA ASP A 21 -13.82 -5.09 -15.25
C ASP A 21 -12.44 -4.58 -15.67
N ALA A 22 -11.99 -3.51 -15.01
CA ALA A 22 -10.69 -2.89 -15.26
C ALA A 22 -10.04 -2.56 -13.92
N PHE A 23 -8.73 -2.33 -13.95
CA PHE A 23 -8.01 -1.94 -12.76
C PHE A 23 -8.31 -0.49 -12.36
N SER A 24 -8.47 -0.23 -11.07
CA SER A 24 -8.65 1.11 -10.51
C SER A 24 -7.93 1.26 -9.19
N TRP A 25 -7.30 2.42 -8.99
CA TRP A 25 -6.72 2.82 -7.72
C TRP A 25 -7.72 3.66 -6.92
N LYS A 26 -7.81 3.41 -5.61
CA LYS A 26 -8.58 4.23 -4.67
C LYS A 26 -7.74 4.56 -3.44
N ASP A 27 -7.44 5.83 -3.25
CA ASP A 27 -6.65 6.29 -2.11
C ASP A 27 -7.54 6.58 -0.88
N THR A 28 -7.04 6.18 0.28
CA THR A 28 -7.41 6.70 1.58
C THR A 28 -6.22 7.51 2.10
N PRO A 29 -6.22 8.85 1.93
CA PRO A 29 -5.04 9.67 2.12
C PRO A 29 -4.35 9.48 3.48
N GLY A 30 -3.03 9.29 3.43
CA GLY A 30 -2.18 9.09 4.60
C GLY A 30 -2.34 7.73 5.29
N LYS A 31 -3.11 6.80 4.70
CA LYS A 31 -3.40 5.48 5.27
C LYS A 31 -2.97 4.37 4.32
N TYR A 32 -3.67 4.24 3.20
CA TYR A 32 -3.43 3.20 2.23
C TYR A 32 -4.09 3.50 0.87
N VAL A 33 -3.58 2.87 -0.19
CA VAL A 33 -4.22 2.85 -1.51
C VAL A 33 -4.64 1.43 -1.83
N ASP A 34 -5.90 1.25 -2.21
CA ASP A 34 -6.41 -0.01 -2.74
C ASP A 34 -6.33 -0.07 -4.26
N LEU A 35 -5.94 -1.23 -4.78
CA LEU A 35 -6.15 -1.64 -6.16
C LEU A 35 -7.37 -2.54 -6.22
N SER A 36 -8.34 -2.22 -7.08
CA SER A 36 -9.41 -3.14 -7.43
C SER A 36 -9.36 -3.52 -8.91
N PHE A 37 -9.94 -4.68 -9.24
CA PHE A 37 -10.29 -5.09 -10.59
C PHE A 37 -11.80 -5.31 -10.62
N GLY A 38 -12.54 -4.37 -11.22
CA GLY A 38 -13.98 -4.25 -11.00
C GLY A 38 -14.29 -4.02 -9.51
N ASP A 39 -15.24 -4.78 -8.97
CA ASP A 39 -15.63 -4.73 -7.56
C ASP A 39 -14.70 -5.50 -6.61
N ARG A 40 -13.69 -6.20 -7.15
CA ARG A 40 -12.81 -7.06 -6.37
C ARG A 40 -11.52 -6.35 -5.97
N LEU A 41 -11.19 -6.33 -4.68
CA LEU A 41 -9.89 -5.87 -4.20
C LEU A 41 -8.76 -6.85 -4.56
N VAL A 42 -7.63 -6.32 -5.00
CA VAL A 42 -6.47 -7.10 -5.49
C VAL A 42 -5.25 -6.86 -4.61
N ALA A 43 -4.93 -5.61 -4.32
CA ALA A 43 -3.79 -5.26 -3.48
C ALA A 43 -4.08 -3.99 -2.66
N ARG A 44 -3.32 -3.81 -1.58
CA ARG A 44 -3.35 -2.58 -0.77
C ARG A 44 -1.93 -2.13 -0.47
N TYR A 45 -1.57 -0.91 -0.85
CA TYR A 45 -0.33 -0.28 -0.40
C TYR A 45 -0.59 0.48 0.89
N VAL A 46 0.00 0.05 2.01
CA VAL A 46 -0.11 0.72 3.31
C VAL A 46 1.07 1.68 3.46
N TYR A 47 0.78 2.94 3.81
CA TYR A 47 1.77 4.01 3.79
C TYR A 47 1.61 5.06 4.90
N GLU A 48 0.98 4.69 6.01
CA GLU A 48 0.94 5.54 7.20
C GLU A 48 2.33 6.06 7.59
N THR A 49 2.41 7.33 7.95
CA THR A 49 3.61 7.92 8.55
C THR A 49 3.86 7.30 9.92
N ILE A 50 5.13 7.22 10.32
CA ILE A 50 5.49 6.64 11.62
C ILE A 50 4.73 7.32 12.78
N ASP A 51 4.16 6.50 13.64
CA ASP A 51 3.36 6.90 14.79
C ASP A 51 4.03 6.37 16.06
N LEU A 52 4.60 7.29 16.86
CA LEU A 52 5.35 6.95 18.08
C LEU A 52 4.48 7.01 19.35
N SER A 53 3.15 7.15 19.21
CA SER A 53 2.26 7.27 20.37
C SER A 53 2.30 6.04 21.29
N THR A 54 2.45 4.84 20.71
CA THR A 54 2.68 3.59 21.44
C THR A 54 3.67 2.68 20.69
N PRO A 55 4.29 1.69 21.36
CA PRO A 55 5.12 0.69 20.70
C PRO A 55 4.39 -0.08 19.58
N GLU A 56 3.11 -0.39 19.79
CA GLU A 56 2.26 -1.11 18.84
C GLU A 56 1.99 -0.25 17.60
N ARG A 57 1.67 1.03 17.79
CA ARG A 57 1.47 1.98 16.70
C ARG A 57 2.74 2.21 15.90
N ARG A 58 3.89 2.29 16.58
CA ARG A 58 5.18 2.32 15.89
C ARG A 58 5.37 1.05 15.09
N GLU A 59 5.07 -0.10 15.68
CA GLU A 59 5.16 -1.38 14.98
C GLU A 59 4.32 -1.38 13.71
N GLU A 60 3.09 -0.87 13.74
CA GLU A 60 2.17 -0.85 12.60
C GLU A 60 2.65 0.08 11.47
N THR A 61 3.37 1.15 11.81
CA THR A 61 3.66 2.29 10.90
C THR A 61 5.12 2.47 10.50
N TYR A 62 6.08 1.72 11.05
CA TYR A 62 7.51 1.95 10.81
C TYR A 62 8.01 1.61 9.39
N LYS A 63 7.16 1.03 8.52
CA LYS A 63 7.54 0.64 7.17
C LYS A 63 6.32 0.53 6.25
N PRO A 64 6.34 1.10 5.03
CA PRO A 64 5.31 0.90 4.03
C PRO A 64 5.47 -0.47 3.35
N PHE A 65 4.36 -1.09 2.99
CA PHE A 65 4.33 -2.42 2.38
C PHE A 65 3.07 -2.62 1.57
N HIS A 66 3.07 -3.63 0.70
CA HIS A 66 1.88 -4.04 -0.05
C HIS A 66 1.27 -5.30 0.56
N HIS A 67 -0.04 -5.26 0.77
CA HIS A 67 -0.86 -6.43 0.95
C HIS A 67 -1.38 -6.94 -0.40
N VAL A 68 -1.60 -8.24 -0.47
CA VAL A 68 -2.33 -8.89 -1.58
C VAL A 68 -3.58 -9.55 -1.01
N TYR A 69 -4.71 -9.36 -1.68
CA TYR A 69 -5.99 -9.97 -1.33
C TYR A 69 -6.11 -11.40 -1.91
N ASP A 70 -6.98 -12.19 -1.32
CA ASP A 70 -7.39 -13.50 -1.84
C ASP A 70 -8.19 -13.34 -3.15
N GLU A 71 -8.48 -14.48 -3.80
CA GLU A 71 -9.21 -14.49 -5.07
C GLU A 71 -10.59 -13.84 -4.98
N ALA A 72 -11.23 -13.85 -3.80
CA ALA A 72 -12.52 -13.23 -3.56
C ALA A 72 -12.44 -11.73 -3.24
N GLY A 73 -11.24 -11.18 -3.06
CA GLY A 73 -11.02 -9.79 -2.65
C GLY A 73 -11.44 -9.50 -1.20
N LYS A 74 -11.52 -10.52 -0.33
CA LYS A 74 -12.08 -10.39 1.02
C LYS A 74 -11.02 -10.37 2.12
N ASN A 75 -10.04 -11.26 2.04
CA ASN A 75 -9.00 -11.39 3.06
C ASN A 75 -7.62 -11.13 2.45
N PHE A 76 -6.66 -10.77 3.29
CA PHE A 76 -5.26 -10.71 2.87
C PHE A 76 -4.62 -12.09 2.88
N ILE A 77 -3.92 -12.46 1.81
CA ILE A 77 -3.05 -13.65 1.79
C ILE A 77 -1.68 -13.35 2.43
N THR A 78 -1.27 -12.08 2.37
CA THR A 78 -0.06 -11.59 3.01
C THR A 78 -0.32 -11.18 4.46
N LYS A 79 0.64 -11.43 5.34
CA LYS A 79 0.57 -11.06 6.76
C LYS A 79 0.68 -9.53 6.98
N GLY A 80 -0.05 -8.99 7.96
CA GLY A 80 0.07 -7.60 8.43
C GLY A 80 1.08 -7.43 9.58
N PRO A 81 0.96 -6.35 10.38
CA PRO A 81 1.70 -6.18 11.64
C PRO A 81 1.45 -7.31 12.66
N GLY A 82 2.30 -7.44 13.68
CA GLY A 82 2.16 -8.42 14.77
C GLY A 82 2.75 -9.82 14.48
N GLY A 83 2.38 -10.80 15.31
CA GLY A 83 2.84 -12.19 15.21
C GLY A 83 4.28 -12.44 15.69
N LYS A 84 4.78 -13.68 15.55
CA LYS A 84 6.13 -14.08 16.02
C LYS A 84 7.27 -13.36 15.29
N PHE A 85 7.08 -13.10 13.99
CA PHE A 85 8.04 -12.41 13.13
C PHE A 85 7.40 -11.13 12.61
N THR A 86 7.39 -10.10 13.44
CA THR A 86 6.71 -8.82 13.19
C THR A 86 7.23 -8.08 11.96
N HIS A 87 8.47 -8.36 11.56
CA HIS A 87 9.12 -7.82 10.36
C HIS A 87 8.70 -8.53 9.06
N HIS A 88 8.16 -9.75 9.12
CA HIS A 88 7.56 -10.41 7.96
C HIS A 88 6.15 -9.87 7.78
N ARG A 89 6.00 -8.85 6.95
CA ARG A 89 4.71 -8.25 6.60
C ARG A 89 4.67 -7.85 5.14
N GLY A 90 3.54 -8.11 4.51
CA GLY A 90 3.28 -7.75 3.13
C GLY A 90 4.39 -8.16 2.16
N ILE A 91 4.43 -7.43 1.06
CA ILE A 91 5.57 -7.31 0.16
C ILE A 91 6.32 -6.07 0.61
N TYR A 92 7.49 -6.31 1.19
CA TYR A 92 8.37 -5.33 1.82
C TYR A 92 9.82 -5.61 1.43
N TYR A 93 10.66 -4.57 1.41
CA TYR A 93 12.08 -4.67 1.11
C TYR A 93 12.95 -3.98 2.16
N GLY A 94 14.01 -4.65 2.62
CA GLY A 94 14.87 -4.17 3.70
C GLY A 94 16.11 -5.05 3.90
N PHE A 95 17.08 -4.56 4.67
CA PHE A 95 18.33 -5.27 4.97
C PHE A 95 18.58 -5.30 6.49
N SER A 96 19.08 -6.43 7.00
CA SER A 96 19.40 -6.58 8.42
C SER A 96 20.73 -5.96 8.82
N LYS A 97 21.61 -5.71 7.85
CA LYS A 97 22.93 -5.10 8.04
C LYS A 97 23.26 -4.22 6.85
N THR A 98 23.15 -2.91 7.04
CA THR A 98 23.53 -1.91 6.03
C THR A 98 24.57 -0.99 6.63
N GLY A 99 25.71 -0.81 5.94
CA GLY A 99 26.67 0.24 6.25
C GLY A 99 26.48 1.41 5.29
N TYR A 100 26.60 2.64 5.78
CA TYR A 100 26.59 3.84 4.95
C TYR A 100 27.48 4.93 5.57
N THR A 101 27.78 5.96 4.79
CA THR A 101 28.48 7.16 5.27
C THR A 101 27.46 8.28 5.37
N ASP A 102 27.35 8.92 6.53
CA ASP A 102 26.44 10.05 6.73
C ASP A 102 26.94 11.33 6.05
N ALA A 103 26.15 12.41 6.15
CA ALA A 103 26.46 13.70 5.53
C ALA A 103 27.75 14.33 6.08
N GLU A 104 28.12 13.99 7.32
CA GLU A 104 29.34 14.44 7.99
C GLU A 104 30.56 13.56 7.66
N GLY A 105 30.40 12.53 6.83
CA GLY A 105 31.49 11.65 6.41
C GLY A 105 31.80 10.51 7.38
N LYS A 106 30.95 10.27 8.39
CA LYS A 106 31.14 9.23 9.40
C LYS A 106 30.46 7.92 8.98
N ALA A 107 31.13 6.81 9.24
CA ALA A 107 30.58 5.48 9.00
C ALA A 107 29.47 5.14 9.99
N GLN A 108 28.35 4.66 9.46
CA GLN A 108 27.14 4.29 10.19
C GLN A 108 26.73 2.86 9.85
N THR A 109 25.96 2.23 10.74
CA THR A 109 25.30 0.95 10.47
C THR A 109 23.83 1.00 10.85
N VAL A 110 22.97 0.36 10.06
CA VAL A 110 21.52 0.36 10.26
C VAL A 110 20.89 -0.98 9.88
N ASP A 111 19.85 -1.36 10.63
CA ASP A 111 19.02 -2.54 10.42
C ASP A 111 17.60 -2.09 10.07
N THR A 112 17.32 -1.95 8.78
CA THR A 112 15.99 -1.60 8.27
C THR A 112 15.11 -2.83 8.15
N TRP A 113 15.64 -4.05 8.21
CA TRP A 113 14.80 -5.25 8.25
C TRP A 113 13.99 -5.33 9.54
N HIS A 114 14.63 -5.13 10.70
CA HIS A 114 13.95 -5.17 12.00
C HIS A 114 13.38 -3.82 12.45
N CYS A 115 13.85 -2.70 11.90
CA CYS A 115 13.38 -1.34 12.23
C CYS A 115 13.31 -1.09 13.74
N LYS A 116 14.40 -1.37 14.47
CA LYS A 116 14.41 -1.22 15.94
C LYS A 116 14.15 0.24 16.36
N PRO A 117 13.44 0.47 17.47
CA PRO A 117 13.25 1.81 18.01
C PRO A 117 14.59 2.47 18.35
N GLY A 118 14.62 3.80 18.22
CA GLY A 118 15.77 4.61 18.59
C GLY A 118 15.91 4.75 20.11
N LYS A 119 16.88 5.54 20.54
CA LYS A 119 17.06 5.89 21.95
C LYS A 119 16.43 7.26 22.21
N GLY A 120 15.91 7.47 23.42
CA GLY A 120 15.32 8.75 23.80
C GLY A 120 14.12 9.09 22.91
N THR A 121 14.20 10.22 22.21
CA THR A 121 13.15 10.72 21.30
C THR A 121 13.32 10.26 19.86
N ASP A 122 14.38 9.52 19.52
CA ASP A 122 14.66 9.14 18.15
C ASP A 122 13.67 8.06 17.67
N PRO A 123 13.11 8.17 16.45
CA PRO A 123 12.19 7.17 15.90
C PRO A 123 12.86 5.81 15.67
N GLY A 124 14.20 5.79 15.57
CA GLY A 124 14.98 4.63 15.16
C GLY A 124 14.91 4.37 13.65
N ALA A 125 15.48 3.25 13.23
CA ALA A 125 15.44 2.84 11.84
C ALA A 125 13.98 2.58 11.39
N HIS A 126 13.57 3.21 10.29
CA HIS A 126 12.24 3.07 9.72
C HIS A 126 12.26 3.46 8.23
N GLN A 127 11.15 3.21 7.54
CA GLN A 127 10.93 3.65 6.17
C GLN A 127 9.64 4.45 6.12
N THR A 128 9.59 5.47 5.28
CA THR A 128 8.40 6.30 5.07
C THR A 128 8.07 6.41 3.59
N HIS A 129 6.78 6.44 3.27
CA HIS A 129 6.35 6.82 1.93
C HIS A 129 6.66 8.30 1.72
N ALA A 130 7.40 8.60 0.65
CA ALA A 130 7.77 9.97 0.30
C ALA A 130 6.90 10.52 -0.84
N ALA A 131 6.56 9.69 -1.85
CA ALA A 131 5.72 10.12 -2.96
C ALA A 131 5.14 8.93 -3.76
N PHE A 132 3.97 9.13 -4.35
CA PHE A 132 3.54 8.37 -5.52
C PHE A 132 4.24 8.96 -6.75
N LEU A 133 4.97 8.12 -7.49
CA LEU A 133 5.66 8.51 -8.71
C LEU A 133 4.84 8.12 -9.96
N GLU A 134 4.14 7.00 -9.89
CA GLU A 134 3.28 6.51 -10.96
C GLU A 134 2.13 5.66 -10.40
N GLN A 135 0.93 5.84 -10.94
CA GLN A 135 -0.24 5.00 -10.69
C GLN A 135 -1.03 4.89 -11.99
N THR A 136 -0.70 3.88 -12.81
CA THR A 136 -1.31 3.65 -14.12
C THR A 136 -2.16 2.39 -14.06
N THR A 137 -3.27 2.39 -14.81
CA THR A 137 -4.15 1.23 -14.97
C THR A 137 -4.71 1.16 -16.38
N ASP A 138 -4.99 -0.06 -16.81
CA ASP A 138 -5.83 -0.38 -17.94
C ASP A 138 -6.73 -1.60 -17.64
N ALA A 139 -7.33 -2.19 -18.67
CA ALA A 139 -8.23 -3.32 -18.53
C ALA A 139 -7.55 -4.63 -18.10
N THR A 140 -6.22 -4.76 -18.19
CA THR A 140 -5.49 -5.99 -17.87
C THR A 140 -4.22 -5.78 -17.05
N HIS A 141 -3.76 -4.53 -16.88
CA HIS A 141 -2.55 -4.18 -16.16
C HIS A 141 -2.77 -3.02 -15.17
N ALA A 142 -2.04 -3.07 -14.08
CA ALA A 142 -1.88 -1.93 -13.16
C ALA A 142 -0.43 -1.82 -12.71
N VAL A 143 0.08 -0.61 -12.61
CA VAL A 143 1.42 -0.33 -12.08
C VAL A 143 1.31 0.73 -10.99
N GLN A 144 2.03 0.50 -9.90
CA GLN A 144 2.30 1.53 -8.90
C GLN A 144 3.80 1.64 -8.68
N LYS A 145 4.32 2.86 -8.87
CA LYS A 145 5.68 3.24 -8.53
C LYS A 145 5.66 4.25 -7.39
N VAL A 146 6.38 3.96 -6.31
CA VAL A 146 6.47 4.82 -5.12
C VAL A 146 7.91 5.16 -4.78
N ARG A 147 8.12 6.33 -4.20
CA ARG A 147 9.36 6.69 -3.53
C ARG A 147 9.23 6.43 -2.04
N ILE A 148 10.22 5.75 -1.48
CA ILE A 148 10.30 5.42 -0.05
C ILE A 148 11.61 5.98 0.49
N ALA A 149 11.54 6.79 1.54
CA ALA A 149 12.71 7.28 2.25
C ALA A 149 13.12 6.25 3.32
N TRP A 150 14.42 5.98 3.41
CA TRP A 150 15.01 5.06 4.37
C TRP A 150 15.72 5.86 5.45
N HIS A 151 15.33 5.64 6.70
CA HIS A 151 15.80 6.41 7.85
C HIS A 151 16.79 5.60 8.71
N GLY A 152 17.85 6.26 9.14
CA GLY A 152 18.89 5.77 10.04
C GLY A 152 18.39 5.64 11.49
N ASN A 153 19.29 5.26 12.41
CA ASN A 153 18.95 5.11 13.82
C ASN A 153 18.59 6.43 14.51
N ASP A 154 19.12 7.54 13.99
CA ASP A 154 18.84 8.93 14.37
C ASP A 154 17.59 9.50 13.67
N GLY A 155 16.94 8.72 12.80
CA GLY A 155 15.81 9.17 12.00
C GLY A 155 16.17 9.97 10.76
N ALA A 156 17.45 10.24 10.48
CA ALA A 156 17.87 10.95 9.27
C ALA A 156 17.71 10.06 8.03
N VAL A 157 17.33 10.64 6.89
CA VAL A 157 17.23 9.90 5.63
C VAL A 157 18.63 9.62 5.10
N PHE A 158 18.96 8.35 4.86
CA PHE A 158 20.25 7.94 4.29
C PHE A 158 20.15 7.34 2.89
N ALA A 159 18.95 6.92 2.46
CA ALA A 159 18.72 6.40 1.12
C ALA A 159 17.27 6.66 0.66
N ASN A 160 17.07 6.65 -0.66
CA ASN A 160 15.75 6.68 -1.29
C ASN A 160 15.59 5.46 -2.18
N GLU A 161 14.47 4.76 -2.04
CA GLU A 161 14.07 3.63 -2.87
C GLU A 161 12.98 4.09 -3.84
N GLU A 162 13.07 3.66 -5.10
CA GLU A 162 11.94 3.66 -6.02
C GLU A 162 11.46 2.21 -6.19
N ARG A 163 10.27 1.92 -5.67
CA ARG A 163 9.68 0.57 -5.71
C ARG A 163 8.56 0.54 -6.74
N THR A 164 8.62 -0.41 -7.65
CA THR A 164 7.55 -0.67 -8.63
C THR A 164 6.91 -2.02 -8.36
N LEU A 165 5.58 -2.05 -8.23
CA LEU A 165 4.79 -3.27 -8.34
C LEU A 165 3.90 -3.18 -9.58
N ALA A 166 3.84 -4.28 -10.32
CA ALA A 166 2.97 -4.45 -11.47
C ALA A 166 2.03 -5.64 -11.23
N PHE A 167 0.79 -5.48 -11.65
CA PHE A 167 -0.28 -6.48 -11.56
C PHE A 167 -0.82 -6.72 -12.97
N SER A 168 -1.08 -7.97 -13.29
CA SER A 168 -1.64 -8.37 -14.58
C SER A 168 -2.74 -9.41 -14.35
N PHE A 169 -3.83 -9.30 -15.10
CA PHE A 169 -4.91 -10.29 -15.11
C PHE A 169 -5.06 -10.86 -16.52
N GLY A 170 -5.09 -12.20 -16.65
CA GLY A 170 -5.28 -12.89 -17.93
C GLY A 170 -4.02 -13.11 -18.77
N ALA A 171 -2.89 -13.48 -18.15
CA ALA A 171 -1.73 -14.03 -18.85
C ALA A 171 -1.90 -15.53 -19.13
#